data_AF-W8ASI5-F1
#
_entry.id   AF-W8ASI5-F1
#
_cell.length_a   1.000
_cell.length_b   1.000
_cell.length_c   1.000
_cell.angle_alpha   90.00
_cell.angle_beta   90.00
_cell.angle_gamma   90.00
#
_symmetry.space_group_name_H-M   'P 1'
#
loop_
_entity.id
_entity.type
_entity.pdbx_description
1 polymer ?
#
loop_
_entity_poly.entity_id
_entity_poly.type
_entity_poly.pdbx_seq_one_letter_code
_entity_poly.pdbx_strand_id
1 'polypeptide(L)'
;MKFVEYGDEFLFDDMPKVYNPTQKIFITRLHGLSQLHLPAKVPKIYTSKPLAWRLKMHFNSKGEQLLTDTNFVYLNPGRNPYILHLNDEKRVKIHVFEEPTATRNLMVLIQKDGKITHLYAGGCVFLRDILLDDAFVACITMGVEKLFMDLRRATSQCNPNELKDIIEELDRLLQ
;
A
#
# COMPACT_ATOMS: atom_id res chain seq x y z
N MET A 1 -4.13 -4.18 -9.06
CA MET A 1 -3.48 -3.19 -9.95
C MET A 1 -2.04 -3.61 -10.27
N LYS A 2 -1.57 -3.42 -11.50
CA LYS A 2 -0.17 -3.63 -11.91
C LYS A 2 0.44 -2.31 -12.41
N PHE A 3 1.75 -2.17 -12.30
CA PHE A 3 2.50 -1.05 -12.88
C PHE A 3 3.22 -1.53 -14.14
N VAL A 4 2.99 -0.85 -15.26
CA VAL A 4 3.47 -1.27 -16.59
C VAL A 4 4.99 -1.41 -16.61
N GLU A 5 5.69 -0.52 -15.93
CA GLU A 5 7.16 -0.44 -15.83
C GLU A 5 7.78 -1.63 -15.10
N TYR A 6 6.99 -2.30 -14.26
CA TYR A 6 7.41 -3.48 -13.51
C TYR A 6 6.77 -4.76 -14.07
N GLY A 7 6.09 -4.69 -15.22
CA GLY A 7 5.46 -5.84 -15.86
C GLY A 7 4.55 -6.62 -14.90
N ASP A 8 4.84 -7.92 -14.76
CA ASP A 8 4.13 -8.81 -13.84
C ASP A 8 4.77 -8.92 -12.46
N GLU A 9 5.80 -8.12 -12.15
CA GLU A 9 6.53 -8.26 -10.89
C GLU A 9 5.78 -7.69 -9.69
N PHE A 10 4.94 -6.66 -9.88
CA PHE A 10 4.13 -6.08 -8.82
C PHE A 10 2.64 -6.22 -9.09
N LEU A 11 1.92 -6.74 -8.09
CA LEU A 11 0.47 -6.76 -8.06
C LEU A 11 -0.02 -6.20 -6.73
N PHE A 12 -0.87 -5.18 -6.80
CA PHE A 12 -1.46 -4.51 -5.64
C PHE A 12 -2.94 -4.85 -5.48
N ASP A 13 -3.38 -5.14 -4.26
CA ASP A 13 -4.75 -5.38 -3.83
C ASP A 13 -5.53 -6.39 -4.69
N ASP A 14 -4.83 -7.39 -5.20
CA ASP A 14 -5.39 -8.44 -6.06
C ASP A 14 -4.57 -9.73 -5.93
N MET A 15 -5.10 -10.85 -6.43
CA MET A 15 -4.44 -12.15 -6.47
C MET A 15 -4.18 -12.59 -7.90
N PRO A 16 -3.04 -13.24 -8.18
CA PRO A 16 -2.74 -13.67 -9.54
C PRO A 16 -3.57 -14.91 -9.91
N LYS A 17 -4.09 -14.93 -11.14
CA LYS A 17 -4.80 -16.10 -11.69
C LYS A 17 -3.87 -17.29 -11.90
N VAL A 18 -2.60 -17.04 -12.21
CA VAL A 18 -1.56 -18.04 -12.41
C VAL A 18 -0.42 -17.74 -11.46
N TYR A 19 0.01 -18.75 -10.70
CA TYR A 19 1.10 -18.58 -9.74
C TYR A 19 2.41 -18.17 -10.43
N ASN A 20 2.99 -17.05 -9.99
CA ASN A 20 4.32 -16.61 -10.38
C ASN A 20 5.18 -16.44 -9.11
N PRO A 21 6.29 -17.19 -8.96
CA PRO A 21 7.14 -17.11 -7.77
C PRO A 21 7.94 -15.80 -7.67
N THR A 22 8.16 -15.08 -8.78
CA THR A 22 8.95 -13.83 -8.76
C THR A 22 8.09 -12.63 -8.40
N GLN A 23 6.78 -12.71 -8.66
CA GLN A 23 5.82 -11.64 -8.42
C GLN A 23 5.64 -11.33 -6.92
N LYS A 24 5.61 -10.04 -6.58
CA LYS A 24 5.37 -9.51 -5.24
C LYS A 24 3.95 -9.01 -5.15
N ILE A 25 3.15 -9.68 -4.33
CA ILE A 25 1.74 -9.34 -4.11
C ILE A 25 1.66 -8.41 -2.91
N PHE A 26 1.28 -7.15 -3.11
CA PHE A 26 1.03 -6.20 -2.03
C PHE A 26 -0.46 -6.18 -1.73
N ILE A 27 -0.85 -6.50 -0.50
CA ILE A 27 -2.21 -6.25 -0.02
C ILE A 27 -2.14 -5.07 0.94
N THR A 28 -2.61 -3.92 0.51
CA THR A 28 -2.51 -2.65 1.25
C THR A 28 -3.81 -2.26 1.93
N ARG A 29 -4.92 -2.97 1.66
CA ARG A 29 -6.22 -2.74 2.30
C ARG A 29 -7.05 -4.02 2.31
N LEU A 30 -8.13 -4.00 3.10
CA LEU A 30 -9.09 -5.12 3.20
C LEU A 30 -10.44 -4.83 2.53
N HIS A 31 -10.60 -3.63 1.97
CA HIS A 31 -11.80 -3.34 1.21
C HIS A 31 -11.84 -4.21 -0.05
N GLY A 32 -12.94 -4.94 -0.26
CA GLY A 32 -13.09 -5.86 -1.39
C GLY A 32 -12.56 -7.28 -1.16
N LEU A 33 -12.18 -7.66 0.07
CA LEU A 33 -11.71 -9.03 0.38
C LEU A 33 -12.66 -10.13 -0.10
N SER A 34 -13.98 -9.91 -0.05
CA SER A 34 -14.97 -10.88 -0.50
C SER A 34 -14.92 -11.18 -2.00
N GLN A 35 -14.28 -10.32 -2.79
CA GLN A 35 -14.07 -10.50 -4.23
C GLN A 35 -12.72 -11.16 -4.55
N LEU A 36 -11.83 -11.22 -3.56
CA LEU A 36 -10.48 -11.76 -3.70
C LEU A 36 -10.55 -13.29 -3.56
N HIS A 37 -10.11 -13.99 -4.59
CA HIS A 37 -10.05 -15.45 -4.58
C HIS A 37 -8.60 -15.91 -4.43
N LEU A 38 -8.33 -16.79 -3.46
CA LEU A 38 -6.99 -17.34 -3.31
C LEU A 38 -6.68 -18.33 -4.43
N PRO A 39 -5.52 -18.21 -5.09
CA PRO A 39 -5.09 -19.21 -6.06
C PRO A 39 -4.70 -20.50 -5.34
N ALA A 40 -4.85 -21.65 -6.00
CA ALA A 40 -4.52 -22.95 -5.44
C ALA A 40 -3.12 -23.00 -4.79
N LYS A 41 -2.15 -22.30 -5.39
CA LYS A 41 -0.85 -22.04 -4.78
C LYS A 41 -0.75 -20.56 -4.38
N VAL A 42 -0.79 -20.28 -3.08
CA VAL A 42 -0.75 -18.92 -2.54
C VAL A 42 0.66 -18.32 -2.67
N PRO A 43 0.82 -17.17 -3.35
CA PRO A 43 2.10 -16.45 -3.43
C PRO A 43 2.47 -15.79 -2.10
N LYS A 44 3.69 -15.25 -2.02
CA LYS A 44 4.10 -14.43 -0.87
C LYS A 44 3.35 -13.09 -0.91
N ILE A 45 2.70 -12.77 0.21
CA ILE A 45 1.89 -11.56 0.37
C ILE A 45 2.66 -10.55 1.23
N TYR A 46 2.97 -9.40 0.66
CA TYR A 46 3.62 -8.25 1.27
C TYR A 46 2.56 -7.35 1.88
N THR A 47 2.51 -7.28 3.21
CA THR A 47 1.49 -6.51 3.95
C THR A 47 1.92 -6.28 5.39
N SER A 48 1.20 -5.45 6.15
CA SER A 48 1.47 -5.24 7.57
C SER A 48 0.92 -6.38 8.42
N LYS A 49 1.49 -6.58 9.61
CA LYS A 49 1.05 -7.64 10.54
C LYS A 49 -0.45 -7.53 10.91
N PRO A 50 -1.02 -6.32 11.17
CA PRO A 50 -2.47 -6.18 11.38
C PRO A 50 -3.31 -6.65 10.19
N LEU A 51 -2.94 -6.26 8.97
CA LEU A 51 -3.67 -6.66 7.75
C LEU A 51 -3.55 -8.18 7.50
N ALA A 52 -2.35 -8.75 7.66
CA ALA A 52 -2.14 -10.19 7.54
C ALA A 52 -2.98 -11.00 8.52
N TRP A 53 -3.11 -10.54 9.78
CA TRP A 53 -3.95 -11.21 10.76
C TRP A 53 -5.42 -11.23 10.31
N ARG A 54 -5.94 -10.09 9.86
CA ARG A 54 -7.32 -9.99 9.37
C ARG A 54 -7.56 -10.81 8.09
N LEU A 55 -6.58 -10.87 7.18
CA LEU A 55 -6.60 -11.74 6.00
C LEU A 55 -6.72 -13.22 6.39
N LYS A 56 -5.87 -13.69 7.32
CA LYS A 56 -5.93 -15.05 7.84
C LYS A 56 -7.30 -15.36 8.45
N MET A 57 -7.82 -14.46 9.29
CA MET A 57 -9.15 -14.64 9.88
C MET A 57 -10.24 -14.75 8.81
N HIS A 58 -10.18 -13.93 7.76
CA HIS A 58 -11.17 -13.98 6.67
C HIS A 58 -11.16 -15.31 5.91
N PHE A 59 -10.00 -15.73 5.41
CA PHE A 59 -9.91 -16.91 4.54
C PHE A 59 -9.97 -18.23 5.31
N ASN A 60 -9.37 -18.29 6.49
CA ASN A 60 -9.37 -19.52 7.28
C ASN A 60 -10.74 -19.81 7.88
N SER A 61 -11.52 -18.79 8.27
CA SER A 61 -12.88 -18.98 8.82
C SER A 61 -13.88 -19.47 7.78
N LYS A 62 -13.69 -19.13 6.51
CA LYS A 62 -14.53 -19.59 5.40
C LYS A 62 -14.14 -20.98 4.87
N GLY A 63 -13.04 -21.56 5.37
CA GLY A 63 -12.53 -22.84 4.89
C GLY A 63 -12.05 -22.82 3.43
N GLU A 64 -11.77 -21.64 2.87
CA GLU A 64 -11.34 -21.51 1.46
C GLU A 64 -9.93 -22.07 1.28
N GLN A 65 -8.97 -21.58 2.06
CA GLN A 65 -7.60 -22.09 2.09
C GLN A 65 -6.90 -21.61 3.36
N LEU A 66 -6.04 -22.47 3.94
CA LEU A 66 -5.31 -22.13 5.16
C LEU A 66 -4.14 -21.19 4.84
N LEU A 67 -4.28 -19.92 5.22
CA LEU A 67 -3.20 -18.95 5.28
C LEU A 67 -2.45 -19.06 6.61
N THR A 68 -1.14 -19.20 6.52
CA THR A 68 -0.19 -19.28 7.65
C THR A 68 0.80 -18.11 7.58
N ASP A 69 1.59 -17.91 8.64
CA ASP A 69 2.64 -16.87 8.65
C ASP A 69 3.66 -17.05 7.53
N THR A 70 3.85 -18.28 7.04
CA THR A 70 4.74 -18.55 5.90
C THR A 70 4.24 -17.97 4.58
N ASN A 71 2.96 -17.59 4.48
CA ASN A 71 2.43 -16.94 3.28
C ASN A 71 2.74 -15.44 3.23
N PHE A 72 3.21 -14.84 4.32
CA PHE A 72 3.36 -13.39 4.44
C PHE A 72 4.81 -12.92 4.50
N VAL A 73 5.04 -11.71 4.01
CA VAL A 73 6.22 -10.89 4.23
C VAL A 73 5.75 -9.63 4.96
N TYR A 74 6.14 -9.50 6.23
CA TYR A 74 5.66 -8.42 7.07
C TYR A 74 6.39 -7.10 6.80
N LEU A 75 5.64 -6.15 6.26
CA LEU A 75 6.04 -4.76 6.10
C LEU A 75 5.75 -4.01 7.41
N ASN A 76 6.76 -3.35 7.94
CA ASN A 76 6.72 -2.55 9.16
C ASN A 76 6.70 -1.07 8.73
N PRO A 77 5.55 -0.40 8.85
CA PRO A 77 5.43 1.00 8.52
C PRO A 77 6.39 1.86 9.34
N GLY A 78 6.92 2.94 8.75
CA GLY A 78 7.79 3.90 9.45
C GLY A 78 9.20 3.38 9.81
N ARG A 79 9.65 2.28 9.20
CA ARG A 79 11.04 1.77 9.33
C ARG A 79 11.83 1.95 8.03
N ASN A 80 13.11 1.60 8.08
CA ASN A 80 14.00 1.56 6.91
C ASN A 80 13.33 0.87 5.70
N PRO A 81 13.60 1.36 4.48
CA PRO A 81 13.02 0.79 3.27
C PRO A 81 13.37 -0.68 3.10
N TYR A 82 12.41 -1.44 2.60
CA TYR A 82 12.59 -2.83 2.21
C TYR A 82 13.28 -2.90 0.85
N ILE A 83 14.40 -3.61 0.75
CA ILE A 83 15.06 -3.84 -0.53
C ILE A 83 14.42 -5.06 -1.18
N LEU A 84 13.75 -4.84 -2.32
CA LEU A 84 13.19 -5.92 -3.12
C LEU A 84 14.06 -6.17 -4.34
N HIS A 85 14.34 -7.45 -4.57
CA HIS A 85 15.00 -7.95 -5.75
C HIS A 85 13.93 -8.32 -6.79
N LEU A 86 14.06 -7.66 -7.93
CA LEU A 86 13.25 -7.87 -9.11
C LEU A 86 14.00 -8.78 -10.10
N ASN A 87 13.32 -9.19 -11.16
CA ASN A 87 13.96 -9.86 -12.28
C ASN A 87 14.98 -8.90 -12.95
N ASP A 88 15.92 -9.48 -13.70
CA ASP A 88 17.03 -8.75 -14.36
C ASP A 88 17.98 -8.00 -13.41
N GLU A 89 18.21 -8.54 -12.20
CA GLU A 89 19.08 -7.95 -11.16
C GLU A 89 18.66 -6.55 -10.67
N LYS A 90 17.49 -6.06 -11.09
CA LYS A 90 16.95 -4.76 -10.67
C LYS A 90 16.65 -4.81 -9.17
N ARG A 91 16.96 -3.72 -8.48
CA ARG A 91 16.65 -3.54 -7.06
C ARG A 91 15.85 -2.27 -6.89
N VAL A 92 14.82 -2.37 -6.06
CA VAL A 92 14.06 -1.20 -5.63
C VAL A 92 13.95 -1.18 -4.12
N LYS A 93 13.82 0.03 -3.57
CA LYS A 93 13.54 0.28 -2.16
C LYS A 93 12.04 0.54 -2.02
N ILE A 94 11.41 -0.15 -1.08
CA ILE A 94 9.99 -0.01 -0.78
C ILE A 94 9.85 0.66 0.59
N HIS A 95 9.27 1.85 0.60
CA HIS A 95 8.87 2.53 1.83
C HIS A 95 7.38 2.30 2.05
N VAL A 96 6.99 2.13 3.31
CA VAL A 96 5.61 1.77 3.67
C VAL A 96 5.18 2.67 4.81
N PHE A 97 4.00 3.24 4.67
CA PHE A 97 3.34 4.06 5.68
C PHE A 97 1.95 3.49 5.93
N GLU A 98 1.46 3.57 7.17
CA GLU A 98 0.17 3.00 7.57
C GLU A 98 -0.70 4.10 8.12
N GLU A 99 -1.98 4.07 7.78
CA GLU A 99 -2.94 5.01 8.34
C GLU A 99 -3.16 4.73 9.83
N PRO A 100 -3.31 5.78 10.66
CA PRO A 100 -3.52 5.63 12.10
C PRO A 100 -4.93 5.11 12.46
N THR A 101 -5.83 4.97 11.48
CA THR A 101 -7.23 4.59 11.68
C THR A 101 -7.42 3.10 11.92
N ALA A 102 -8.66 2.69 12.23
CA ALA A 102 -9.00 1.28 12.45
C ALA A 102 -8.80 0.40 11.21
N THR A 103 -8.85 0.95 10.00
CA THR A 103 -8.70 0.21 8.75
C THR A 103 -7.26 -0.21 8.48
N ARG A 104 -6.27 0.55 8.96
CA ARG A 104 -4.83 0.23 8.87
C ARG A 104 -4.34 0.01 7.43
N ASN A 105 -4.93 0.72 6.47
CA ASN A 105 -4.49 0.71 5.08
C ASN A 105 -3.05 1.20 4.96
N LEU A 106 -2.35 0.67 3.96
CA LEU A 106 -0.96 0.99 3.68
C LEU A 106 -0.82 1.85 2.43
N MET A 107 0.07 2.82 2.53
CA MET A 107 0.66 3.53 1.42
C MET A 107 2.04 2.93 1.12
N VAL A 108 2.35 2.74 -0.17
CA VAL A 108 3.60 2.13 -0.62
C VAL A 108 4.30 3.07 -1.59
N LEU A 109 5.56 3.41 -1.31
CA LEU A 109 6.42 4.18 -2.20
C LEU A 109 7.51 3.29 -2.76
N ILE A 110 7.75 3.38 -4.06
CA ILE A 110 8.79 2.63 -4.77
C ILE A 110 9.90 3.59 -5.18
N GLN A 111 11.05 3.43 -4.55
CA GLN A 111 12.25 4.20 -4.83
C GLN A 111 13.21 3.38 -5.70
N LYS A 112 13.62 3.97 -6.82
CA LYS A 112 14.61 3.41 -7.76
C LYS A 112 15.60 4.51 -8.14
N ASP A 113 16.89 4.18 -8.16
CA ASP A 113 17.97 5.11 -8.53
C ASP A 113 17.91 6.45 -7.75
N GLY A 114 17.56 6.36 -6.47
CA GLY A 114 17.44 7.49 -5.55
C GLY A 114 16.11 8.24 -5.60
N LYS A 115 15.26 8.02 -6.60
CA LYS A 115 14.00 8.77 -6.82
C LYS A 115 12.76 7.95 -6.50
N ILE A 116 11.68 8.60 -6.02
CA ILE A 116 10.38 7.94 -5.88
C ILE A 116 9.71 7.87 -7.25
N THR A 117 9.69 6.66 -7.81
CA THR A 117 9.09 6.41 -9.13
C THR A 117 7.57 6.24 -9.02
N HIS A 118 7.08 5.62 -7.95
CA HIS A 118 5.67 5.29 -7.78
C HIS A 118 5.25 5.52 -6.33
N LEU A 119 4.09 6.15 -6.15
CA LEU A 119 3.35 6.18 -4.90
C LEU A 119 2.01 5.47 -5.13
N TYR A 120 1.78 4.38 -4.40
CA TYR A 120 0.50 3.70 -4.33
C TYR A 120 -0.18 4.03 -3.00
N ALA A 121 -1.20 4.89 -3.05
CA ALA A 121 -1.98 5.28 -1.89
C ALA A 121 -3.06 4.26 -1.52
N GLY A 122 -3.37 3.31 -2.41
CA GLY A 122 -4.44 2.33 -2.17
C GLY A 122 -5.74 3.00 -1.75
N GLY A 123 -6.32 2.54 -0.62
CA GLY A 123 -7.51 3.12 -0.01
C GLY A 123 -7.24 4.13 1.12
N CYS A 124 -6.00 4.59 1.28
CA CYS A 124 -5.61 5.53 2.34
C CYS A 124 -6.30 6.88 2.15
N VAL A 125 -6.84 7.42 3.25
CA VAL A 125 -7.57 8.69 3.26
C VAL A 125 -6.94 9.74 4.20
N PHE A 126 -5.78 9.43 4.79
CA PHE A 126 -5.10 10.25 5.81
C PHE A 126 -4.01 11.17 5.23
N LEU A 127 -4.27 11.77 4.06
CA LEU A 127 -3.27 12.59 3.36
C LEU A 127 -2.77 13.80 4.18
N ARG A 128 -3.57 14.32 5.13
CA ARG A 128 -3.13 15.38 6.04
C ARG A 128 -2.12 14.86 7.06
N ASP A 129 -2.45 13.78 7.76
CA ASP A 129 -1.60 13.27 8.83
C ASP A 129 -0.26 12.75 8.30
N ILE A 130 -0.26 12.13 7.11
CA ILE A 130 0.97 11.62 6.50
C ILE A 130 1.93 12.73 6.09
N LEU A 131 1.44 13.95 5.81
CA LEU A 131 2.28 15.12 5.54
C LEU A 131 2.98 15.65 6.80
N LEU A 132 2.59 15.20 7.99
CA LEU A 132 3.27 15.50 9.24
C LEU A 132 4.35 14.44 9.59
N ASP A 133 4.47 13.37 8.79
CA ASP A 133 5.51 12.35 8.97
C ASP A 133 6.80 12.76 8.25
N ASP A 134 7.83 13.10 9.01
CA ASP A 134 9.13 13.56 8.49
C ASP A 134 9.77 12.54 7.53
N ALA A 135 9.59 11.24 7.77
CA ALA A 135 10.16 10.21 6.91
C ALA A 135 9.43 10.14 5.58
N PHE A 136 8.09 10.29 5.60
CA PHE A 136 7.30 10.40 4.38
C PHE A 136 7.68 11.66 3.59
N VAL A 137 7.69 12.82 4.24
CA VAL A 137 8.04 14.09 3.61
C VAL A 137 9.43 14.00 2.99
N ALA A 138 10.43 13.51 3.74
CA ALA A 138 11.78 13.32 3.23
C ALA A 138 11.83 12.41 1.98
N CYS A 139 10.96 11.40 1.89
CA CYS A 139 10.87 10.57 0.69
C CYS A 139 10.33 11.34 -0.51
N ILE A 140 9.25 12.11 -0.33
CA ILE A 140 8.55 12.76 -1.45
C ILE A 140 9.12 14.13 -1.85
N THR A 141 9.97 14.77 -1.02
CA THR A 141 10.59 16.08 -1.31
C THR A 141 11.39 16.08 -2.62
N MET A 142 11.92 14.94 -3.04
CA MET A 142 12.63 14.80 -4.33
C MET A 142 11.70 14.65 -5.54
N GLY A 143 10.38 14.70 -5.33
CA GLY A 143 9.35 14.47 -6.33
C GLY A 143 8.90 13.00 -6.40
N VAL A 144 7.67 12.81 -6.86
CA VAL A 144 7.05 11.51 -7.14
C VAL A 144 6.69 11.48 -8.63
N GLU A 145 7.23 10.51 -9.37
CA GLU A 145 6.98 10.44 -10.83
C GLU A 145 5.54 10.02 -11.14
N LYS A 146 4.98 9.06 -10.39
CA LYS A 146 3.61 8.55 -10.60
C LYS A 146 2.85 8.37 -9.29
N LEU A 147 1.63 8.90 -9.24
CA LEU A 147 0.69 8.74 -8.13
C LEU A 147 -0.48 7.85 -8.55
N PHE A 148 -0.74 6.81 -7.76
CA PHE A 148 -1.87 5.91 -7.91
C PHE A 148 -2.72 5.96 -6.64
N MET A 149 -3.98 6.37 -6.78
CA MET A 149 -4.90 6.51 -5.65
C MET A 149 -6.32 6.08 -6.02
N ASP A 150 -7.07 5.63 -5.01
CA ASP A 150 -8.49 5.33 -5.16
C ASP A 150 -9.32 6.61 -5.24
N LEU A 151 -9.87 6.88 -6.43
CA LEU A 151 -10.67 8.08 -6.71
C LEU A 151 -12.17 7.88 -6.49
N ARG A 152 -12.62 6.76 -5.93
CA ARG A 152 -14.07 6.51 -5.74
C ARG A 152 -14.75 7.56 -4.85
N ARG A 153 -13.99 8.21 -3.96
CA ARG A 153 -14.48 9.33 -3.15
C ARG A 153 -14.34 10.70 -3.81
N ALA A 154 -13.61 10.83 -4.91
CA ALA A 154 -13.37 12.10 -5.58
C ALA A 154 -14.65 12.69 -6.22
N THR A 155 -15.66 11.85 -6.46
CA THR A 155 -16.97 12.27 -7.00
C THR A 155 -17.98 12.60 -5.92
N SER A 156 -17.68 12.34 -4.64
CA SER A 156 -18.51 12.80 -3.53
C SER A 156 -18.34 14.31 -3.37
N GLN A 157 -19.43 15.03 -3.09
CA GLN A 157 -19.32 16.46 -2.79
C GLN A 157 -18.35 16.66 -1.61
N CYS A 158 -17.34 17.50 -1.82
CA CYS A 158 -16.44 17.90 -0.76
C CYS A 158 -17.29 18.56 0.33
N ASN A 159 -17.21 18.06 1.57
CA ASN A 159 -17.85 18.70 2.70
C ASN A 159 -17.19 20.08 2.88
N PRO A 160 -17.89 21.21 2.67
CA PRO A 160 -17.28 22.53 2.74
C PRO A 160 -16.62 22.81 4.08
N ASN A 161 -17.12 22.17 5.15
CA ASN A 161 -16.53 22.28 6.49
C ASN A 161 -15.17 21.58 6.56
N GLU A 162 -14.98 20.43 5.88
CA GLU A 162 -13.67 19.76 5.84
C GLU A 162 -12.63 20.62 5.12
N LEU A 163 -13.00 21.32 4.04
CA LEU A 163 -12.09 22.22 3.32
C LEU A 163 -11.69 23.42 4.19
N LYS A 164 -12.65 23.98 4.93
CA LYS A 164 -12.41 25.09 5.86
C LYS A 164 -11.49 24.65 7.01
N ASP A 165 -11.73 23.49 7.60
CA ASP A 165 -10.89 22.91 8.66
C ASP A 165 -9.45 22.62 8.18
N ILE A 166 -9.28 22.30 6.89
CA ILE A 166 -7.97 22.13 6.25
C ILE A 166 -7.25 23.48 6.12
N ILE A 167 -7.93 24.51 5.63
CA ILE A 167 -7.35 25.85 5.45
C ILE A 167 -6.93 26.42 6.82
N GLU A 168 -7.81 26.34 7.82
CA GLU A 168 -7.54 26.86 9.16
C GLU A 168 -6.36 26.16 9.85
N GLU A 169 -6.19 24.85 9.67
CA GLU A 169 -5.01 24.17 10.20
C GLU A 169 -3.73 24.57 9.48
N LEU A 170 -3.75 24.64 8.15
CA LEU A 170 -2.57 25.04 7.38
C LEU A 170 -2.11 26.43 7.79
N ASP A 171 -3.05 27.37 7.98
CA ASP A 171 -2.75 28.70 8.49
C ASP A 171 -2.16 28.67 9.91
N ARG A 172 -2.60 27.75 10.77
CA ARG A 172 -2.04 27.56 12.12
C ARG A 172 -0.61 27.01 12.11
N LEU A 173 -0.31 26.08 11.22
CA LEU A 173 1.01 25.43 11.14
C LEU A 173 2.06 26.29 10.41
N LEU A 174 1.64 27.27 9.62
CA LEU A 174 2.50 28.18 8.86
C LEU A 174 2.79 29.52 9.58
N GLN A 175 2.22 29.74 10.77
CA GLN A 175 2.52 30.87 11.67
C GLN A 175 3.57 30.48 12.71
#